data_AF-A0A1Q8EYG6-F1
#
_entry.id   AF-A0A1Q8EYG6-F1
#
_cell.length_a   1.000
_cell.length_b   1.000
_cell.length_c   1.000
_cell.angle_alpha   90.00
_cell.angle_beta   90.00
_cell.angle_gamma   90.00
#
_symmetry.space_group_name_H-M   'P 1'
#
loop_
_entity.id
_entity.type
_entity.pdbx_description
1 polymer ?
#
loop_
_entity_poly.entity_id
_entity_poly.type
_entity_poly.pdbx_seq_one_letter_code
_entity_poly.pdbx_strand_id
1 'polypeptide(L)'
;MDYKLTANKGQKMLVTLDTKYNTYFNILPPGSTADAMFSGAMKGDRFEGELPMKGTYTIRVYQMGADKSSKAKHDFKLYVKISG
;
A
#
# COMPACT_ATOMS: atom_id res chain seq x y z
N MET A 1 -4.71 -8.32 -0.61
CA MET A 1 -5.23 -7.82 -1.90
C MET A 1 -4.17 -6.92 -2.49
N ASP A 2 -3.86 -7.06 -3.78
CA ASP A 2 -2.81 -6.29 -4.45
C ASP A 2 -3.42 -5.34 -5.49
N TYR A 3 -3.08 -4.05 -5.39
CA TYR A 3 -3.42 -3.02 -6.38
C TYR A 3 -2.16 -2.59 -7.10
N LYS A 4 -2.17 -2.64 -8.43
CA LYS A 4 -1.00 -2.35 -9.28
C LYS A 4 -1.14 -0.98 -9.92
N LEU A 5 -0.08 -0.18 -9.83
CA LEU A 5 -0.06 1.18 -10.36
C LEU A 5 1.23 1.39 -11.15
N THR A 6 1.11 1.74 -12.42
CA THR A 6 2.25 2.13 -13.23
C THR A 6 2.53 3.62 -13.03
N ALA A 7 3.76 3.94 -12.71
CA ALA A 7 4.20 5.32 -12.50
C ALA A 7 5.61 5.53 -13.06
N ASN A 8 5.98 6.79 -13.25
CA ASN A 8 7.31 7.23 -13.64
C ASN A 8 8.10 7.70 -12.42
N LYS A 9 9.43 7.66 -12.55
CA LYS A 9 10.35 8.30 -11.59
C LYS A 9 9.99 9.79 -11.45
N GLY A 10 9.99 10.29 -10.22
CA GLY A 10 9.71 11.70 -9.92
C GLY A 10 8.24 12.04 -9.74
N GLN A 11 7.32 11.13 -10.11
CA GLN A 11 5.90 11.33 -9.77
C GLN A 11 5.69 11.19 -8.26
N LYS A 12 4.74 11.93 -7.71
CA LYS A 12 4.31 11.79 -6.32
C LYS A 12 3.17 10.80 -6.21
N MET A 13 3.26 9.90 -5.25
CA MET A 13 2.19 8.99 -4.87
C MET A 13 1.66 9.38 -3.49
N LEU A 14 0.33 9.41 -3.37
CA LEU A 14 -0.40 9.52 -2.12
C LEU A 14 -1.30 8.30 -1.97
N VAL A 15 -1.18 7.62 -0.84
CA VAL A 15 -2.03 6.49 -0.45
C VAL A 15 -2.60 6.76 0.94
N THR A 16 -3.90 6.56 1.12
CA THR A 16 -4.54 6.61 2.44
C THR A 16 -5.50 5.44 2.57
N LEU A 17 -5.36 4.68 3.66
CA LEU A 17 -6.21 3.56 4.02
C LEU A 17 -7.18 4.00 5.12
N ASP A 18 -8.46 4.10 4.79
CA ASP A 18 -9.52 4.41 5.74
C ASP A 18 -10.24 3.11 6.13
N THR A 19 -10.09 2.72 7.39
CA THR A 19 -10.66 1.49 7.94
C THR A 19 -10.78 1.60 9.46
N LYS A 20 -11.76 0.89 10.03
CA LYS A 20 -11.94 0.73 11.48
C LYS A 20 -11.34 -0.57 12.02
N TYR A 21 -10.67 -1.34 11.17
CA TYR A 21 -10.17 -2.68 11.49
C TYR A 21 -8.63 -2.71 11.47
N ASN A 22 -8.04 -3.79 11.98
CA ASN A 22 -6.58 -4.02 11.89
C ASN A 22 -6.18 -4.46 10.46
N THR A 23 -6.33 -3.54 9.52
CA THR A 23 -5.97 -3.70 8.12
C THR A 23 -4.87 -2.70 7.80
N TYR A 24 -3.84 -3.16 7.10
CA TYR A 24 -2.64 -2.40 6.79
C TYR A 24 -2.39 -2.42 5.29
N PHE A 25 -1.49 -1.56 4.81
CA PHE A 25 -0.97 -1.66 3.46
C PHE A 25 0.54 -1.52 3.41
N ASN A 26 1.15 -2.19 2.44
CA ASN A 26 2.54 -1.99 2.05
C ASN A 26 2.61 -1.42 0.64
N ILE A 27 3.65 -0.65 0.35
CA ILE A 27 4.00 -0.24 -1.01
C ILE A 27 5.28 -0.97 -1.40
N LEU A 28 5.21 -1.78 -2.44
CA LEU A 28 6.36 -2.48 -3.01
C LEU A 28 6.83 -1.77 -4.29
N PRO A 29 8.15 -1.51 -4.44
CA PRO A 29 8.71 -1.00 -5.69
C PRO A 29 8.50 -1.97 -6.86
N PRO A 30 8.64 -1.49 -8.10
CA PRO A 30 8.71 -2.34 -9.28
C PRO A 30 9.71 -3.47 -9.11
N GLY A 31 9.26 -4.70 -9.38
CA GLY A 31 10.08 -5.91 -9.29
C GLY A 31 10.22 -6.52 -7.89
N SER A 32 9.76 -5.86 -6.83
CA SER A 32 9.80 -6.42 -5.47
C SER A 32 8.55 -7.24 -5.16
N THR A 33 8.74 -8.38 -4.48
CA THR A 33 7.67 -9.25 -3.98
C THR A 33 7.56 -9.29 -2.45
N ALA A 34 8.62 -8.86 -1.75
CA ALA A 34 8.73 -8.93 -0.30
C ALA A 34 9.16 -7.59 0.33
N ASP A 35 10.18 -6.93 -0.23
CA ASP A 35 10.74 -5.70 0.33
C ASP A 35 9.86 -4.50 -0.02
N ALA A 36 9.16 -4.00 1.00
CA ALA A 36 8.30 -2.83 0.87
C ALA A 36 9.10 -1.55 1.13
N MET A 37 8.90 -0.53 0.30
CA MET A 37 9.43 0.82 0.56
C MET A 37 8.62 1.59 1.61
N PHE A 38 7.37 1.17 1.84
CA PHE A 38 6.53 1.66 2.91
C PHE A 38 5.80 0.50 3.56
N SER A 39 5.81 0.44 4.88
CA SER A 39 5.08 -0.53 5.69
C SER A 39 4.08 0.18 6.58
N GLY A 40 2.80 0.09 6.27
CA GLY A 40 1.74 0.75 7.04
C GLY A 40 1.59 0.17 8.44
N ALA A 41 1.94 -1.11 8.62
CA ALA A 41 2.04 -1.72 9.95
C ALA A 41 3.04 -1.01 10.88
N MET A 42 4.07 -0.36 10.32
CA MET A 42 5.10 0.35 11.08
C MET A 42 4.95 1.87 11.03
N LYS A 43 4.35 2.41 9.95
CA LYS A 43 4.37 3.83 9.63
C LYS A 43 2.99 4.49 9.62
N GLY A 44 1.91 3.71 9.79
CA GLY A 44 0.54 4.22 9.82
C GLY A 44 -0.22 4.01 8.50
N ASP A 45 -1.36 4.67 8.41
CA ASP A 45 -2.39 4.48 7.39
C ASP A 45 -2.25 5.42 6.17
N ARG A 46 -1.20 6.24 6.14
CA ARG A 46 -0.94 7.20 5.07
C ARG A 46 0.50 7.15 4.59
N PHE A 47 0.66 7.15 3.27
CA PHE A 47 1.92 7.41 2.59
C PHE A 47 1.78 8.61 1.67
N GLU A 48 2.79 9.47 1.66
CA GLU A 48 2.97 10.53 0.66
C GLU A 48 4.46 10.65 0.35
N GLY A 49 4.83 10.48 -0.92
CA GLY A 49 6.23 10.51 -1.30
C GLY A 49 6.47 10.50 -2.79
N GLU A 50 7.69 10.88 -3.19
CA GLU A 50 8.16 10.82 -4.57
C GLU A 50 8.59 9.39 -4.92
N LEU A 51 8.23 8.94 -6.13
CA LEU A 51 8.53 7.60 -6.61
C LEU A 51 9.96 7.54 -7.17
N PRO A 52 10.83 6.67 -6.63
CA PRO A 52 12.24 6.67 -6.98
C PRO A 52 12.55 6.12 -8.38
N MET A 53 11.61 5.41 -9.01
CA MET A 53 11.85 4.75 -10.29
C MET A 53 10.56 4.59 -11.11
N LYS A 54 10.73 4.37 -12.41
CA LYS A 54 9.62 4.00 -13.29
C LYS A 54 9.28 2.52 -13.10
N GLY A 55 8.00 2.19 -13.14
CA GLY A 55 7.52 0.82 -13.23
C GLY A 55 6.18 0.60 -12.55
N THR A 56 5.81 -0.67 -12.36
CA THR A 56 4.57 -1.06 -11.68
C THR A 56 4.82 -1.25 -10.19
N TYR A 57 4.31 -0.33 -9.40
CA TYR A 57 4.26 -0.41 -7.94
C TYR A 57 3.08 -1.29 -7.51
N THR A 58 3.23 -1.97 -6.38
CA THR A 58 2.14 -2.74 -5.76
C THR A 58 1.77 -2.15 -4.42
N ILE A 59 0.52 -1.73 -4.26
CA ILE A 59 -0.09 -1.46 -2.95
C ILE A 59 -0.74 -2.76 -2.48
N ARG A 60 -0.15 -3.41 -1.48
CA ARG A 60 -0.67 -4.66 -0.91
C ARG A 60 -1.42 -4.36 0.37
N VAL A 61 -2.73 -4.53 0.38
CA VAL A 61 -3.60 -4.43 1.56
C VAL A 61 -3.73 -5.80 2.23
N TYR A 62 -3.52 -5.87 3.55
CA TYR A 62 -3.49 -7.13 4.28
C TYR A 62 -3.89 -6.99 5.76
N GLN A 63 -4.23 -8.12 6.38
CA GLN A 63 -4.45 -8.27 7.82
C GLN A 63 -3.23 -8.95 8.46
N MET A 64 -3.04 -8.75 9.75
CA MET A 64 -2.01 -9.44 10.56
C MET A 64 -2.64 -10.25 11.70
N GLY A 65 -1.84 -11.12 12.33
CA GLY A 65 -2.24 -11.83 13.54
C GLY A 65 -3.49 -12.71 13.36
N ALA A 66 -4.36 -12.70 14.38
CA ALA A 66 -5.56 -13.52 14.44
C ALA A 66 -6.57 -13.20 13.31
N ASP A 67 -6.62 -11.94 12.84
CA ASP A 67 -7.54 -11.52 11.78
C ASP A 67 -7.20 -12.22 10.46
N LYS A 68 -5.91 -12.35 10.14
CA LYS A 68 -5.45 -13.10 8.97
C LYS A 68 -5.84 -14.58 9.03
N SER A 69 -5.82 -15.18 10.21
CA SER A 69 -6.11 -16.61 10.40
C SER A 69 -7.61 -16.93 10.40
N SER A 70 -8.44 -15.99 10.89
CA SER A 70 -9.89 -16.20 11.05
C SER A 70 -10.71 -16.07 9.75
N LYS A 71 -10.09 -15.63 8.65
CA LYS A 71 -10.76 -15.29 7.37
C LYS A 71 -11.84 -14.20 7.53
N ALA A 72 -11.75 -13.38 8.58
CA ALA A 72 -12.65 -12.25 8.79
C ALA A 72 -12.57 -11.27 7.62
N LYS A 73 -13.72 -10.77 7.16
CA LYS A 73 -13.78 -9.72 6.13
C LYS A 73 -13.73 -8.36 6.80
N HIS A 74 -12.79 -7.52 6.38
CA HIS A 74 -12.68 -6.14 6.83
C HIS A 74 -13.03 -5.19 5.68
N ASP A 75 -14.02 -4.34 5.91
CA ASP A 75 -14.31 -3.24 5.00
C ASP A 75 -13.23 -2.16 5.13
N PHE A 76 -12.86 -1.58 4.00
CA PHE A 76 -11.91 -0.48 3.92
C PHE A 76 -12.19 0.38 2.69
N LYS A 77 -11.71 1.62 2.73
CA LYS A 77 -11.57 2.49 1.56
C LYS A 77 -10.09 2.77 1.35
N LEU A 78 -9.65 2.63 0.09
CA LEU A 78 -8.28 2.93 -0.30
C LEU A 78 -8.29 4.10 -1.26
N TYR A 79 -7.73 5.23 -0.83
CA TYR A 79 -7.55 6.40 -1.67
C TYR A 79 -6.14 6.39 -2.27
N VAL A 80 -6.06 6.49 -3.58
CA VAL A 80 -4.80 6.45 -4.32
C VAL A 80 -4.75 7.61 -5.30
N LYS A 81 -3.65 8.36 -5.30
CA LYS A 81 -3.37 9.42 -6.27
C LYS A 81 -1.93 9.34 -6.73
N ILE A 82 -1.72 9.46 -8.03
CA ILE A 82 -0.42 9.73 -8.65
C ILE A 82 -0.51 11.07 -9.35
N SER A 83 0.50 11.92 -9.17
CA SER A 83 0.56 13.25 -9.78
C SER A 83 1.99 13.64 -10.14
N GLY A 84 2.12 14.56 -11.11
CA GLY A 84 3.39 14.94 -11.71
C GLY A 84 3.51 14.43 -13.12
#